data_AF-A0A367YPR9-F1
#
_entry.id   AF-A0A367YPR9-F1
#
_cell.length_a   1.000
_cell.length_b   1.000
_cell.length_c   1.000
_cell.angle_alpha   90.00
_cell.angle_beta   90.00
_cell.angle_gamma   90.00
#
_symmetry.space_group_name_H-M   'P 1'
#
loop_
_entity.id
_entity.type
_entity.pdbx_description
1 polymer ?
#
loop_
_entity_poly.entity_id
_entity_poly.type
_entity_poly.pdbx_seq_one_letter_code
_entity_poly.pdbx_strand_id
1 'polypeptide(L)'
;MTSRLRKTDVPKQETIDFDDEQPIDIQDQTELIDTLATSNEETFKRYTRYLSVFYIAQIYLMLSLQLSIGTLDPPYLLFTLAVVFNLISINFAQSNIALTVANALVSLQLSYVGYCVRPEELPLLCIMPWFNMATPYVFKYWFTSMNELVEELNKLKYEYKSV
;
A
#
# COMPACT_ATOMS: atom_id res chain seq x y z
N MET A 1 -0.57 54.66 -10.04
CA MET A 1 -0.50 53.29 -10.61
C MET A 1 0.13 52.37 -9.58
N THR A 2 -0.70 51.70 -8.78
CA THR A 2 -0.29 50.81 -7.69
C THR A 2 -0.17 49.38 -8.20
N SER A 3 1.06 48.91 -8.42
CA SER A 3 1.33 47.49 -8.67
C SER A 3 1.34 46.76 -7.32
N ARG A 4 0.21 46.14 -6.97
CA ARG A 4 0.13 45.18 -5.87
C ARG A 4 0.72 43.86 -6.36
N LEU A 5 1.93 43.54 -5.91
CA LEU A 5 2.50 42.20 -6.04
C LEU A 5 1.57 41.21 -5.35
N ARG A 6 1.02 40.29 -6.15
CA ARG A 6 0.17 39.17 -5.79
C ARG A 6 0.90 38.36 -4.71
N LYS A 7 0.43 38.44 -3.46
CA LYS A 7 0.80 37.47 -2.43
C LYS A 7 0.37 36.11 -2.93
N THR A 8 1.33 35.22 -3.08
CA THR A 8 1.16 33.83 -3.43
C THR A 8 0.17 33.21 -2.45
N ASP A 9 -0.93 32.67 -2.97
CA ASP A 9 -1.89 31.88 -2.22
C ASP A 9 -1.19 30.60 -1.75
N VAL A 10 -0.53 30.69 -0.61
CA VAL A 10 -0.17 29.52 0.20
C VAL A 10 -1.51 28.91 0.63
N PRO A 11 -1.80 27.63 0.33
CA PRO A 11 -2.99 27.00 0.86
C PRO A 11 -2.90 27.12 2.38
N LYS A 12 -3.79 27.90 2.98
CA LYS A 12 -4.01 27.88 4.42
C LYS A 12 -4.31 26.42 4.75
N GLN A 13 -3.35 25.75 5.36
CA GLN A 13 -3.70 24.73 6.34
C GLN A 13 -4.62 25.44 7.32
N GLU A 14 -5.92 25.18 7.22
CA GLU A 14 -6.83 25.38 8.33
C GLU A 14 -6.34 24.44 9.42
N THR A 15 -5.39 24.93 10.21
CA THR A 15 -5.19 24.46 11.57
C THR A 15 -6.51 24.73 12.25
N ILE A 16 -7.33 23.68 12.36
CA ILE A 16 -8.48 23.66 13.25
C ILE A 16 -7.90 23.95 14.64
N ASP A 17 -8.10 25.18 15.10
CA ASP A 17 -7.75 25.62 16.45
C ASP A 17 -8.75 24.90 17.35
N PHE A 18 -8.38 23.72 17.84
CA PHE A 18 -9.15 23.02 18.84
C PHE A 18 -8.97 23.78 20.15
N ASP A 19 -10.02 24.46 20.58
CA ASP A 19 -10.12 24.97 21.94
C ASP A 19 -10.31 23.74 22.84
N ASP A 20 -9.22 23.26 23.46
CA ASP A 20 -9.13 22.01 24.26
C ASP A 20 -10.12 21.97 25.45
N GLU A 21 -10.85 23.05 25.72
CA GLU A 21 -11.80 23.18 26.84
C GLU A 21 -13.28 22.98 26.47
N GLN A 22 -13.65 22.77 25.19
CA GLN A 22 -15.06 22.58 24.80
C GLN A 22 -15.36 21.18 24.22
N PRO A 23 -16.43 20.50 24.68
CA PRO A 23 -16.88 19.27 24.05
C PRO A 23 -17.29 19.58 22.60
N ILE A 24 -16.62 18.93 21.64
CA ILE A 24 -16.90 19.02 20.20
C ILE A 24 -18.38 18.68 19.97
N ASP A 25 -19.10 19.55 19.24
CA ASP A 25 -20.50 19.33 18.89
C ASP A 25 -20.66 18.02 18.10
N ILE A 26 -21.76 17.30 18.30
CA ILE A 26 -22.05 16.00 17.66
C ILE A 26 -22.02 16.14 16.13
N GLN A 27 -22.37 17.33 15.62
CA GLN A 27 -22.30 17.67 14.20
C GLN A 27 -20.84 17.65 13.71
N ASP A 28 -19.94 18.34 14.42
CA ASP A 28 -18.51 18.40 14.10
C ASP A 28 -17.83 17.03 14.24
N GLN A 29 -18.21 16.22 15.24
CA GLN A 29 -17.72 14.83 15.36
C GLN A 29 -18.14 13.96 14.16
N THR A 30 -19.35 14.18 13.62
CA THR A 30 -19.83 13.42 12.46
C THR A 30 -19.07 13.80 11.21
N GLU A 31 -18.87 15.10 10.99
CA GLU A 31 -18.13 15.61 9.84
C GLU A 31 -16.66 15.15 9.87
N LEU A 32 -16.03 15.12 11.06
CA LEU A 32 -14.68 14.61 11.24
C LEU A 32 -14.58 13.11 10.91
N ILE A 33 -15.50 12.27 11.40
CA ILE A 33 -15.51 10.82 11.15
C ILE A 33 -15.72 10.52 9.66
N ASP A 34 -16.67 11.20 9.00
CA ASP A 34 -16.91 11.01 7.57
C ASP A 34 -15.72 11.48 6.73
N THR A 35 -15.08 12.58 7.13
CA THR A 35 -13.84 13.06 6.49
C THR A 35 -12.70 12.06 6.66
N LEU A 36 -12.54 11.48 7.86
CA LEU A 36 -11.55 10.43 8.14
C LEU A 36 -11.80 9.17 7.31
N ALA A 37 -13.05 8.70 7.23
CA ALA A 37 -13.41 7.53 6.44
C ALA A 37 -13.13 7.75 4.94
N THR A 38 -13.55 8.90 4.42
CA THR A 38 -13.34 9.26 3.01
C THR A 38 -11.86 9.41 2.69
N SER A 39 -11.11 10.11 3.55
CA SER A 39 -9.66 10.29 3.42
C SER A 39 -8.92 8.95 3.45
N ASN A 40 -9.35 8.02 4.31
CA ASN A 40 -8.77 6.69 4.37
C ASN A 40 -9.01 5.89 3.08
N GLU A 41 -10.23 5.90 2.55
CA GLU A 41 -10.56 5.22 1.29
C GLU A 41 -9.78 5.79 0.10
N GLU A 42 -9.68 7.12 -0.01
CA GLU A 42 -8.89 7.79 -1.04
C GLU A 42 -7.40 7.46 -0.92
N THR A 43 -6.88 7.47 0.30
CA THR A 43 -5.50 7.11 0.61
C THR A 43 -5.21 5.67 0.22
N PHE A 44 -6.13 4.74 0.50
CA PHE A 44 -6.02 3.35 0.10
C PHE A 44 -5.98 3.18 -1.42
N LYS A 45 -6.89 3.82 -2.15
CA LYS A 45 -6.90 3.79 -3.63
C LYS A 45 -5.61 4.36 -4.20
N ARG A 46 -5.11 5.47 -3.65
CA ARG A 46 -3.87 6.11 -4.09
C ARG A 46 -2.65 5.19 -3.92
N TYR A 47 -2.49 4.59 -2.75
CA TYR A 47 -1.36 3.69 -2.48
C TYR A 47 -1.46 2.37 -3.25
N THR A 48 -2.67 1.82 -3.42
CA THR A 48 -2.92 0.67 -4.31
C THR A 48 -2.40 0.97 -5.71
N ARG A 49 -2.68 2.16 -6.23
CA ARG A 49 -2.18 2.61 -7.54
C ARG A 49 -0.66 2.71 -7.59
N TYR A 50 -0.03 3.26 -6.55
CA TYR A 50 1.43 3.36 -6.48
C TYR A 50 2.10 1.99 -6.43
N LEU A 51 1.57 1.05 -5.63
CA LEU A 51 2.09 -0.30 -5.57
C LEU A 51 1.89 -1.05 -6.90
N SER A 52 0.76 -0.86 -7.58
CA SER A 52 0.56 -1.39 -8.93
C SER A 52 1.60 -0.87 -9.92
N VAL A 53 1.87 0.45 -9.93
CA VAL A 53 2.91 1.03 -10.78
C VAL A 53 4.30 0.49 -10.42
N PHE A 54 4.60 0.31 -9.13
CA PHE A 54 5.85 -0.26 -8.66
C PHE A 54 6.06 -1.70 -9.18
N TYR A 55 5.06 -2.58 -9.07
CA TYR A 55 5.16 -3.94 -9.59
C TYR A 55 5.24 -3.98 -11.12
N ILE A 56 4.52 -3.10 -11.83
CA ILE A 56 4.66 -2.97 -13.29
C ILE A 56 6.09 -2.56 -13.67
N ALA A 57 6.67 -1.58 -12.97
CA ALA A 57 8.05 -1.16 -13.20
C ALA A 57 9.05 -2.30 -12.93
N GLN A 58 8.84 -3.11 -11.88
CA GLN A 58 9.64 -4.30 -11.62
C GLN A 58 9.58 -5.33 -12.76
N ILE A 59 8.39 -5.59 -13.32
CA ILE A 59 8.24 -6.49 -14.48
C ILE A 59 9.06 -5.97 -15.66
N TYR A 60 8.94 -4.68 -15.99
CA TYR A 60 9.73 -4.07 -17.07
C TYR A 60 11.23 -4.17 -16.82
N LEU A 61 11.68 -3.95 -15.59
CA LEU A 61 13.09 -4.06 -15.23
C LEU A 61 13.60 -5.50 -15.41
N MET A 62 12.83 -6.51 -14.98
CA MET A 62 13.21 -7.91 -15.13
C MET A 62 13.25 -8.36 -16.58
N LEU A 63 12.28 -7.94 -17.39
CA LEU A 63 12.28 -8.20 -18.83
C LEU A 63 13.48 -7.53 -19.51
N SER A 64 13.81 -6.29 -19.13
CA SER A 64 14.97 -5.57 -19.66
C SER A 64 16.29 -6.26 -19.28
N LEU A 65 16.38 -6.79 -18.06
CA LEU A 65 17.53 -7.56 -17.59
C LEU A 65 17.69 -8.86 -18.41
N GLN A 66 16.61 -9.61 -18.62
CA GLN A 66 16.64 -10.82 -19.46
C GLN A 66 17.06 -10.54 -20.90
N LEU A 67 16.56 -9.45 -21.49
CA LEU A 67 16.98 -9.02 -22.82
C LEU A 67 18.46 -8.65 -22.87
N SER A 68 18.99 -8.02 -21.82
CA SER A 68 20.39 -7.63 -21.74
C SER A 68 21.33 -8.83 -21.60
N ILE A 69 20.90 -9.87 -20.87
CA ILE A 69 21.63 -11.14 -20.73
C ILE A 69 21.57 -11.95 -22.05
N GLY A 70 20.51 -11.78 -22.85
CA GLY A 70 20.35 -12.44 -24.14
C GLY A 70 19.94 -13.92 -24.03
N THR A 71 19.73 -14.43 -22.82
CA THR A 71 19.25 -15.79 -22.56
C THR A 71 18.07 -15.78 -21.61
N LEU A 72 17.09 -16.65 -21.88
CA LEU A 72 15.90 -16.80 -21.07
C LEU A 72 16.22 -17.61 -19.81
N ASP A 73 16.58 -16.91 -18.73
CA ASP A 73 16.99 -17.55 -17.48
C ASP A 73 15.78 -17.88 -16.58
N PRO A 74 15.57 -19.16 -16.19
CA PRO A 74 14.40 -19.58 -15.40
C PRO A 74 14.18 -18.83 -14.07
N PRO A 75 15.21 -18.49 -13.26
CA PRO A 75 15.01 -17.77 -12.00
C PRO A 75 14.41 -16.37 -12.20
N TYR A 76 14.82 -15.63 -13.22
CA TYR A 76 14.24 -14.31 -13.50
C TYR A 76 12.80 -14.40 -14.03
N LEU A 77 12.44 -15.48 -14.74
CA LEU A 77 11.05 -15.74 -15.12
C LEU A 77 10.19 -16.04 -13.89
N LEU A 78 10.68 -16.89 -12.99
CA LEU A 78 9.99 -17.20 -11.74
C LEU A 78 9.84 -15.95 -10.87
N PHE A 79 10.87 -15.09 -10.82
CA PHE A 79 10.79 -13.80 -10.14
C PHE A 79 9.70 -12.91 -10.78
N THR A 80 9.69 -12.80 -12.10
CA THR A 80 8.67 -12.02 -12.82
C THR A 80 7.26 -12.56 -12.55
N LEU A 81 7.10 -13.88 -12.51
CA LEU A 81 5.83 -14.54 -12.17
C LEU A 81 5.39 -14.21 -10.74
N ALA A 82 6.31 -14.21 -9.77
CA ALA A 82 6.02 -13.82 -8.39
C ALA A 82 5.55 -12.35 -8.30
N VAL A 83 6.19 -11.45 -9.06
CA VAL A 83 5.76 -10.05 -9.15
C VAL A 83 4.36 -9.93 -9.77
N VAL A 84 4.05 -10.71 -10.81
CA VAL A 84 2.71 -10.75 -11.41
C VAL A 84 1.67 -11.23 -10.40
N PHE A 85 1.97 -12.25 -9.58
CA PHE A 85 1.06 -12.67 -8.51
C PHE A 85 0.82 -11.55 -7.50
N ASN A 86 1.85 -10.82 -7.08
CA ASN A 86 1.67 -9.68 -6.18
C ASN A 86 0.83 -8.56 -6.80
N LEU A 87 1.02 -8.28 -8.09
CA LEU A 87 0.22 -7.32 -8.84
C LEU A 87 -1.26 -7.73 -8.92
N ILE A 88 -1.54 -9.02 -9.15
CA ILE A 88 -2.91 -9.54 -9.11
C ILE A 88 -3.47 -9.41 -7.69
N SER A 89 -2.70 -9.80 -6.67
CA SER A 89 -3.15 -9.76 -5.27
C SER A 89 -3.51 -8.36 -4.78
N ILE A 90 -2.89 -7.31 -5.30
CA ILE A 90 -3.19 -5.94 -4.88
C ILE A 90 -4.36 -5.31 -5.64
N ASN A 91 -4.55 -5.67 -6.92
CA ASN A 91 -5.65 -5.12 -7.72
C ASN A 91 -6.96 -5.88 -7.52
N PHE A 92 -6.90 -7.17 -7.18
CA PHE A 92 -8.07 -7.96 -6.86
C PHE A 92 -8.20 -8.07 -5.34
N ALA A 93 -9.14 -7.33 -4.75
CA ALA A 93 -9.35 -7.24 -3.30
C ALA A 93 -9.61 -8.60 -2.61
N GLN A 94 -10.03 -9.60 -3.39
CA GLN A 94 -10.24 -10.96 -2.94
C GLN A 94 -8.90 -11.70 -2.87
N SER A 95 -8.32 -11.77 -1.67
CA SER A 95 -7.12 -12.55 -1.38
C SER A 95 -7.42 -14.03 -1.65
N ASN A 96 -7.08 -14.50 -2.85
CA ASN A 96 -7.20 -15.91 -3.17
C ASN A 96 -6.06 -16.65 -2.46
N ILE A 97 -6.41 -17.41 -1.43
CA ILE A 97 -5.46 -18.22 -0.64
C ILE A 97 -4.59 -19.09 -1.57
N ALA A 98 -5.15 -19.61 -2.67
CA ALA A 98 -4.41 -20.41 -3.62
C ALA A 98 -3.30 -19.60 -4.32
N LEU A 99 -3.57 -18.33 -4.66
CA LEU A 99 -2.59 -17.43 -5.28
C LEU A 99 -1.49 -17.05 -4.27
N THR A 100 -1.84 -16.83 -3.02
CA THR A 100 -0.89 -16.62 -1.92
C THR A 100 0.05 -17.81 -1.75
N VAL A 101 -0.50 -19.02 -1.67
CA VAL A 101 0.27 -20.26 -1.50
C VAL A 101 1.15 -20.52 -2.72
N ALA A 102 0.62 -20.32 -3.94
CA ALA A 102 1.41 -20.45 -5.16
C ALA A 102 2.59 -19.46 -5.16
N ASN A 103 2.36 -18.19 -4.79
CA ASN A 103 3.41 -17.19 -4.71
C ASN A 103 4.46 -17.50 -3.63
N ALA A 104 4.03 -18.08 -2.50
CA ALA A 104 4.93 -18.55 -1.45
C ALA A 104 5.82 -19.70 -1.95
N LEU A 105 5.26 -20.65 -2.70
CA LEU A 105 6.03 -21.75 -3.30
C LEU A 105 7.08 -21.24 -4.30
N VAL A 106 6.70 -20.28 -5.15
CA VAL A 106 7.66 -19.64 -6.08
C VAL A 106 8.75 -18.88 -5.31
N SER A 107 8.39 -18.13 -4.27
CA SER A 107 9.35 -17.40 -3.42
C SER A 107 10.31 -18.34 -2.69
N LEU A 108 9.83 -19.51 -2.26
CA LEU A 108 10.64 -20.55 -1.64
C LEU A 108 11.62 -21.18 -2.65
N GLN A 109 11.16 -21.47 -3.88
CA GLN A 109 12.04 -21.94 -4.95
C GLN A 109 13.12 -20.91 -5.29
N LEU A 110 12.75 -19.63 -5.40
CA LEU A 110 13.71 -18.53 -5.63
C LEU A 110 14.71 -18.39 -4.48
N SER A 111 14.27 -18.57 -3.24
CA SER A 111 15.15 -18.56 -2.06
C SER A 111 16.14 -19.73 -2.10
N TYR A 112 15.68 -20.92 -2.48
CA TYR A 112 16.56 -22.08 -2.65
C TYR A 112 17.62 -21.82 -3.74
N VAL A 113 17.21 -21.26 -4.89
CA VAL A 113 18.14 -20.92 -5.97
C VAL A 113 19.13 -19.84 -5.53
N GLY A 114 18.64 -18.76 -4.92
CA GLY A 114 19.47 -17.65 -4.45
C GLY A 114 20.41 -17.99 -3.31
N TYR A 115 20.10 -19.01 -2.49
CA TYR A 115 20.97 -19.45 -1.40
C TYR A 115 21.94 -20.56 -1.82
N CYS A 116 21.45 -21.58 -2.55
CA CYS A 116 22.24 -22.78 -2.85
C CYS A 116 22.97 -22.73 -4.19
N VAL A 117 22.43 -22.02 -5.20
CA VAL A 117 22.94 -22.06 -6.59
C VAL A 117 23.62 -20.75 -6.97
N ARG A 118 23.05 -19.60 -6.60
CA ARG A 118 23.50 -18.26 -6.99
C ARG A 118 23.57 -17.30 -5.80
N PRO A 119 24.50 -17.50 -4.86
CA PRO A 119 24.63 -16.68 -3.67
C PRO A 119 24.94 -15.21 -3.97
N GLU A 120 25.58 -14.91 -5.11
CA GLU A 120 25.81 -13.54 -5.58
C GLU A 120 24.52 -12.74 -5.83
N GLU A 121 23.40 -13.42 -6.12
CA GLU A 121 22.10 -12.81 -6.38
C GLU A 121 21.14 -12.93 -5.18
N LEU A 122 21.66 -13.26 -4.00
CA LEU A 122 20.85 -13.49 -2.79
C LEU A 122 19.86 -12.35 -2.48
N PRO A 123 20.22 -11.05 -2.54
CA PRO A 123 19.25 -9.99 -2.28
C PRO A 123 18.07 -10.01 -3.27
N LEU A 124 18.36 -10.30 -4.53
CA LEU A 124 17.39 -10.27 -5.62
C LEU A 124 16.49 -11.50 -5.61
N LEU A 125 17.06 -12.70 -5.45
CA LEU A 125 16.32 -13.96 -5.56
C LEU A 125 15.79 -14.47 -4.22
N CYS A 126 16.40 -14.12 -3.09
CA CYS A 126 15.94 -14.56 -1.78
C CYS A 126 15.11 -13.48 -1.08
N ILE A 127 15.68 -12.29 -0.87
CA ILE A 127 15.04 -11.27 0.00
C ILE A 127 13.86 -10.59 -0.71
N MET A 128 14.07 -10.16 -1.96
CA MET A 128 13.11 -9.34 -2.69
C MET A 128 11.75 -10.03 -2.93
N PRO A 129 11.65 -11.34 -3.26
CA PRO A 129 10.37 -12.02 -3.42
C PRO A 129 9.53 -12.03 -2.13
N TRP A 130 10.15 -12.26 -0.97
CA TRP A 130 9.45 -12.21 0.32
C TRP A 130 8.98 -10.80 0.65
N PHE A 131 9.79 -9.79 0.39
CA PHE A 131 9.39 -8.39 0.59
C PHE A 131 8.21 -8.02 -0.30
N ASN A 132 8.30 -8.37 -1.59
CA ASN A 132 7.23 -8.17 -2.56
C ASN A 132 5.95 -8.92 -2.16
N MET A 133 6.08 -10.14 -1.61
CA MET A 133 4.96 -10.93 -1.10
C MET A 133 4.34 -10.31 0.14
N ALA A 134 5.13 -9.81 1.10
CA ALA A 134 4.62 -9.25 2.36
C ALA A 134 3.89 -7.91 2.17
N THR A 135 4.36 -7.08 1.23
CA THR A 135 3.90 -5.70 1.05
C THR A 135 2.37 -5.57 0.88
N PRO A 136 1.69 -6.34 0.02
CA PRO A 136 0.23 -6.27 -0.13
C PRO A 136 -0.52 -6.68 1.14
N TYR A 137 -0.01 -7.67 1.90
CA TYR A 137 -0.64 -8.09 3.15
C TYR A 137 -0.53 -7.04 4.23
N VAL A 138 0.66 -6.46 4.41
CA VAL A 138 0.87 -5.38 5.39
C VAL A 138 0.01 -4.17 5.04
N PHE A 139 -0.05 -3.81 3.76
CA PHE A 139 -0.84 -2.68 3.30
C PHE A 139 -2.35 -2.92 3.52
N LYS A 140 -2.85 -4.12 3.20
CA LYS A 140 -4.25 -4.48 3.45
C LYS A 140 -4.58 -4.53 4.93
N TYR A 141 -3.69 -5.11 5.75
CA TYR A 141 -3.85 -5.17 7.20
C TYR A 141 -3.95 -3.77 7.81
N TRP A 142 -3.05 -2.86 7.41
CA TRP A 142 -3.08 -1.49 7.90
C TRP A 142 -4.38 -0.77 7.52
N PHE A 143 -4.88 -0.96 6.29
CA PHE A 143 -6.15 -0.39 5.88
C PHE A 143 -7.35 -0.94 6.67
N THR A 144 -7.42 -2.26 6.86
CA THR A 144 -8.49 -2.87 7.66
C THR A 144 -8.46 -2.35 9.09
N SER A 145 -7.26 -2.27 9.70
CA SER A 145 -7.10 -1.75 11.06
C SER A 145 -7.52 -0.27 11.17
N MET A 146 -7.20 0.56 10.17
CA MET A 146 -7.67 1.95 10.17
C MET A 146 -9.19 2.06 10.03
N ASN A 147 -9.82 1.21 9.22
CA ASN A 147 -11.29 1.18 9.12
C ASN A 147 -11.94 0.72 10.43
N GLU A 148 -11.38 -0.29 11.09
CA GLU A 148 -11.86 -0.74 12.41
C GLU A 148 -11.78 0.39 13.44
N LEU A 149 -10.68 1.14 13.48
CA LEU A 149 -10.53 2.30 14.37
C LEU A 149 -11.53 3.42 14.07
N VAL A 150 -11.81 3.69 12.80
CA VAL A 150 -12.86 4.67 12.40
C VAL A 150 -14.25 4.17 12.82
N GLU A 151 -14.51 2.87 12.72
CA GLU A 151 -15.78 2.27 13.17
C GLU A 151 -15.93 2.33 14.70
N GLU A 152 -14.86 2.05 15.45
CA GLU A 152 -14.84 2.20 16.92
C GLU A 152 -15.05 3.65 17.35
N LEU A 153 -14.43 4.61 16.67
CA LEU A 153 -14.65 6.03 16.92
C LEU A 153 -16.12 6.43 16.68
N ASN A 154 -16.76 5.88 15.66
CA ASN A 154 -18.18 6.07 15.39
C ASN A 154 -19.10 5.43 16.45
N LYS A 155 -18.66 4.34 17.11
CA LYS A 155 -19.41 3.73 18.23
C LYS A 155 -19.38 4.60 19.49
N LEU A 156 -18.22 5.20 19.80
CA LEU A 156 -18.04 6.09 20.97
C LEU A 156 -18.97 7.32 20.95
N LYS A 157 -19.33 7.80 19.76
CA LYS A 157 -20.36 8.85 19.55
C LYS A 157 -21.70 8.53 20.23
N TYR A 158 -22.10 7.26 20.30
CA TYR A 158 -23.37 6.85 20.89
C TYR A 158 -23.32 6.75 22.42
N GLU A 159 -22.16 6.39 23.00
CA GLU A 159 -22.00 6.36 24.46
C GLU A 159 -22.16 7.76 25.08
N TYR A 160 -21.55 8.79 24.46
CA TYR A 160 -21.66 10.17 24.92
C TYR A 160 -23.06 10.79 24.74
N LYS A 161 -23.92 10.18 23.91
CA LYS A 161 -25.30 10.64 23.69
C LYS A 161 -26.29 10.14 24.76
N SER A 162 -25.85 9.25 25.66
CA SER A 162 -26.71 8.55 26.64
C SER A 162 -26.62 9.08 28.08
N VAL A 163 -26.04 10.26 28.29
CA VAL A 163 -25.97 10.94 29.60
C VAL A 163 -26.73 12.27 29.56
#